data_AF-A0A8J7AZ50-F1
#
_entry.id   AF-A0A8J7AZ50-F1
#
_cell.length_a   1.000
_cell.length_b   1.000
_cell.length_c   1.000
_cell.angle_alpha   90.00
_cell.angle_beta   90.00
_cell.angle_gamma   90.00
#
_symmetry.space_group_name_H-M   'P 1'
#
loop_
_entity.id
_entity.type
_entity.pdbx_description
1 polymer ?
#
loop_
_entity_poly.entity_id
_entity_poly.type
_entity_poly.pdbx_seq_one_letter_code
_entity_poly.pdbx_strand_id
1 'polypeptide(L)'
;MASPTLSPTPRTQRWYRPTVSLEHGVYVMLLVSFLTGVVAAQRWTWATSLALLCALCAFQAEHPLVLQVKQRSSWKPRFLLWAGLYGGVAGAIALWLLQHNPAKLLLLLLYVAVAIALSIDVALVWRRQQKAIANELITFFAVCLAAPLAYATTAGEMSWRVLALWMMNGLVFDSLAVKKLETHVWAGSAVRLDFSLN
;
A
#
# COMPACT_ATOMS: atom_id res chain seq x y z
N MET A 1 59.41 1.68 8.57
CA MET A 1 58.03 1.50 9.09
C MET A 1 57.11 2.41 8.30
N ALA A 2 56.36 1.86 7.35
CA ALA A 2 55.42 2.62 6.52
C ALA A 2 54.00 2.17 6.84
N SER A 3 53.14 3.10 7.25
CA SER A 3 51.74 2.85 7.55
C SER A 3 50.95 2.57 6.27
N PRO A 4 50.13 1.50 6.21
CA PRO A 4 49.33 1.22 5.03
C PRO A 4 48.19 2.25 4.90
N THR A 5 48.23 3.05 3.84
CA THR A 5 47.14 3.94 3.44
C THR A 5 45.97 3.10 2.92
N LEU A 6 44.91 2.99 3.71
CA LEU A 6 43.63 2.39 3.29
C LEU A 6 43.00 3.28 2.20
N SER A 7 43.01 2.79 0.96
CA SER A 7 42.29 3.40 -0.15
C SER A 7 40.77 3.37 0.10
N PRO A 8 40.03 4.49 -0.05
CA PRO A 8 38.59 4.50 0.10
C PRO A 8 37.95 3.65 -1.01
N THR A 9 37.23 2.60 -0.62
CA THR A 9 36.46 1.78 -1.56
C THR A 9 35.42 2.63 -2.28
N PRO A 10 35.29 2.52 -3.61
CA PRO A 10 34.34 3.31 -4.37
C PRO A 10 32.91 2.93 -3.96
N ARG A 11 32.15 3.91 -3.45
CA ARG A 11 30.71 3.81 -3.14
C ARG A 11 29.86 3.78 -4.41
N THR A 12 30.20 2.92 -5.37
CA THR A 12 29.46 2.77 -6.62
C THR A 12 28.34 1.74 -6.44
N GLN A 13 27.13 2.09 -6.89
CA GLN A 13 25.95 1.23 -7.08
C GLN A 13 24.93 1.06 -5.93
N ARG A 14 24.66 2.11 -5.13
CA ARG A 14 23.44 2.16 -4.28
C ARG A 14 22.16 2.62 -5.00
N TRP A 15 22.24 2.97 -6.29
CA TRP A 15 21.13 3.53 -7.06
C TRP A 15 20.20 2.47 -7.66
N TYR A 16 20.71 1.24 -7.85
CA TYR A 16 19.99 0.14 -8.50
C TYR A 16 19.18 -0.75 -7.55
N ARG A 17 19.18 -0.49 -6.24
CA ARG A 17 18.36 -1.29 -5.31
C ARG A 17 16.92 -0.79 -5.35
N PRO A 18 15.96 -1.57 -5.87
CA PRO A 18 14.55 -1.21 -5.82
C PRO A 18 14.13 -1.05 -4.35
N THR A 19 13.36 -0.01 -4.06
CA THR A 19 12.83 0.23 -2.72
C THR A 19 11.54 -0.57 -2.59
N VAL A 20 11.69 -1.82 -2.15
CA VAL A 20 10.54 -2.69 -1.88
C VAL A 20 10.11 -2.54 -0.44
N SER A 21 8.81 -2.31 -0.22
CA SER A 21 8.25 -2.35 1.14
C SER A 21 8.42 -3.76 1.69
N LEU A 22 9.02 -3.91 2.87
CA LEU A 22 9.23 -5.22 3.51
C LEU A 22 7.98 -5.67 4.30
N GLU A 23 6.88 -4.95 4.18
CA GLU A 23 5.63 -5.23 4.88
C GLU A 23 4.84 -6.34 4.19
N HIS A 24 5.26 -7.57 4.43
CA HIS A 24 4.63 -8.77 3.88
C HIS A 24 3.12 -8.83 4.18
N GLY A 25 2.69 -8.33 5.35
CA GLY A 25 1.29 -8.35 5.77
C GLY A 25 0.36 -7.56 4.85
N VAL A 26 0.76 -6.37 4.39
CA VAL A 26 -0.12 -5.52 3.57
C VAL A 26 -0.27 -6.07 2.16
N TYR A 27 0.75 -6.72 1.60
CA TYR A 27 0.63 -7.45 0.34
C TYR A 27 -0.38 -8.59 0.44
N VAL A 28 -0.39 -9.34 1.55
CA VAL A 28 -1.38 -10.39 1.80
C VAL A 28 -2.78 -9.78 1.87
N MET A 29 -2.96 -8.67 2.59
CA MET A 29 -4.24 -7.98 2.66
C MET A 29 -4.72 -7.52 1.28
N LEU A 30 -3.84 -6.93 0.47
CA LEU A 30 -4.13 -6.49 -0.89
C LEU A 30 -4.56 -7.67 -1.76
N LEU A 31 -3.79 -8.77 -1.74
CA LEU A 31 -4.08 -9.96 -2.55
C LEU A 31 -5.38 -10.63 -2.12
N VAL A 32 -5.60 -10.83 -0.82
CA VAL A 32 -6.83 -11.44 -0.31
C VAL A 32 -8.05 -10.58 -0.62
N SER A 33 -7.96 -9.26 -0.42
CA SER A 33 -9.04 -8.32 -0.78
C SER A 33 -9.34 -8.38 -2.28
N PHE A 34 -8.29 -8.33 -3.12
CA PHE A 34 -8.43 -8.39 -4.56
C PHE A 34 -9.08 -9.70 -5.02
N LEU A 35 -8.59 -10.84 -4.53
CA LEU A 35 -9.12 -12.17 -4.85
C LEU A 35 -10.58 -12.30 -4.41
N THR A 36 -10.95 -11.72 -3.27
CA THR A 36 -12.36 -11.70 -2.81
C THR A 36 -13.26 -10.96 -3.81
N GLY A 37 -12.79 -9.83 -4.36
CA GLY A 37 -13.51 -9.10 -5.42
C GLY A 37 -13.63 -9.90 -6.73
N VAL A 38 -12.56 -10.59 -7.14
CA VAL A 38 -12.57 -11.49 -8.30
C VAL A 38 -13.55 -12.63 -8.12
N VAL A 39 -13.52 -13.31 -6.96
CA VAL A 39 -14.45 -14.40 -6.65
C VAL A 39 -15.88 -13.88 -6.66
N ALA A 40 -16.15 -12.69 -6.13
CA ALA A 40 -17.49 -12.11 -6.18
C ALA A 40 -17.99 -11.82 -7.60
N ALA A 41 -17.08 -11.52 -8.53
CA ALA A 41 -17.40 -11.34 -9.94
C ALA A 41 -17.46 -12.65 -10.74
N GLN A 42 -17.00 -13.76 -10.15
CA GLN A 42 -17.01 -15.12 -10.72
C GLN A 42 -16.28 -15.23 -12.08
N ARG A 43 -15.38 -14.28 -12.39
CA ARG A 43 -14.67 -14.22 -13.67
C ARG A 43 -13.25 -13.69 -13.49
N TRP A 44 -12.31 -14.28 -14.22
CA TRP A 44 -10.96 -13.76 -14.40
C TRP A 44 -10.79 -13.34 -15.86
N THR A 45 -10.35 -12.10 -16.09
CA THR A 45 -10.17 -11.56 -17.45
C THR A 45 -8.76 -11.00 -17.62
N TRP A 46 -8.42 -10.53 -18.81
CA TRP A 46 -7.17 -9.79 -18.98
C TRP A 46 -7.18 -8.47 -18.16
N ALA A 47 -8.36 -7.83 -18.06
CA ALA A 47 -8.54 -6.61 -17.29
C ALA A 47 -8.31 -6.82 -15.78
N THR A 48 -8.66 -7.97 -15.20
CA THR A 48 -8.31 -8.26 -13.79
C THR A 48 -6.82 -8.33 -13.57
N SER A 49 -6.10 -8.98 -14.48
CA SER A 49 -4.65 -9.13 -14.36
C SER A 49 -3.96 -7.76 -14.40
N LEU A 50 -4.44 -6.87 -15.27
CA LEU A 50 -4.02 -5.47 -15.32
C LEU A 50 -4.42 -4.68 -14.08
N ALA A 51 -5.63 -4.88 -13.55
CA ALA A 51 -6.10 -4.23 -12.33
C ALA A 51 -5.26 -4.64 -11.11
N LEU A 52 -4.87 -5.92 -11.02
CA LEU A 52 -3.97 -6.43 -9.99
C LEU A 52 -2.58 -5.78 -10.11
N LEU A 53 -2.02 -5.75 -11.33
CA LEU A 53 -0.74 -5.09 -11.58
C LEU A 53 -0.80 -3.60 -11.21
N CYS A 54 -1.88 -2.92 -11.57
CA CYS A 54 -2.14 -1.53 -11.21
C CYS A 54 -2.16 -1.33 -9.69
N ALA A 55 -2.88 -2.18 -8.95
CA ALA A 55 -2.96 -2.10 -7.50
C ALA A 55 -1.60 -2.33 -6.84
N LEU A 56 -0.83 -3.31 -7.32
CA LEU A 56 0.53 -3.58 -6.84
C LEU A 56 1.47 -2.41 -7.12
N CYS A 57 1.45 -1.86 -8.34
CA CYS A 57 2.27 -0.69 -8.69
C CYS A 57 1.88 0.55 -7.89
N ALA A 58 0.59 0.81 -7.69
CA ALA A 58 0.11 1.93 -6.89
C ALA A 58 0.60 1.81 -5.43
N PHE A 59 0.47 0.61 -4.84
CA PHE A 59 0.97 0.33 -3.49
C PHE A 59 2.50 0.48 -3.42
N GLN A 60 3.22 0.00 -4.45
CA GLN A 60 4.67 0.14 -4.53
C GLN A 60 5.14 1.60 -4.62
N ALA A 61 4.33 2.48 -5.23
CA ALA A 61 4.63 3.90 -5.38
C ALA A 61 4.50 4.68 -4.06
N GLU A 62 3.65 4.22 -3.14
CA GLU A 62 3.41 4.84 -1.84
C GLU A 62 4.69 4.88 -0.98
N HIS A 63 5.38 3.75 -0.88
CA HIS A 63 6.58 3.62 -0.05
C HIS A 63 7.72 4.63 -0.37
N PRO A 64 8.19 4.78 -1.63
CA PRO A 64 9.19 5.79 -1.98
C PRO A 64 8.68 7.22 -1.81
N LEU A 65 7.38 7.47 -2.01
CA LEU A 65 6.74 8.77 -1.75
C LEU A 65 6.83 9.16 -0.28
N VAL A 66 6.39 8.26 0.60
CA VAL A 66 6.45 8.45 2.06
C VAL A 66 7.89 8.65 2.54
N LEU A 67 8.84 7.86 2.02
CA LEU A 67 10.25 8.01 2.37
C LEU A 67 10.84 9.36 1.93
N GLN A 68 10.46 9.84 0.75
CA GLN A 68 10.89 11.16 0.27
C GLN A 68 10.34 12.27 1.18
N VAL A 69 9.07 12.20 1.56
CA VAL A 69 8.42 13.18 2.45
C VAL A 69 9.07 13.17 3.83
N LYS A 70 9.41 11.99 4.37
CA LYS A 70 10.17 11.86 5.62
C LYS A 70 11.56 12.49 5.54
N GLN A 71 12.27 12.26 4.43
CA GLN A 71 13.64 12.76 4.21
C GLN A 71 13.68 14.15 3.55
N ARG A 72 12.68 15.01 3.80
CA ARG A 72 12.52 16.32 3.15
C ARG A 72 13.75 17.24 3.20
N SER A 73 14.66 17.06 4.17
CA SER A 73 15.88 17.84 4.29
C SER A 73 16.97 17.47 3.28
N SER A 74 16.90 16.29 2.64
CA SER A 74 17.85 15.84 1.63
C SER A 74 17.08 15.25 0.46
N TRP A 75 16.88 16.05 -0.59
CA TRP A 75 16.19 15.60 -1.79
C TRP A 75 17.01 14.50 -2.46
N LYS A 76 16.51 13.26 -2.43
CA LYS A 76 17.16 12.12 -3.08
C LYS A 76 16.40 11.79 -4.37
N PRO A 77 16.90 12.18 -5.55
CA PRO A 77 16.17 12.03 -6.82
C PRO A 77 15.76 10.58 -7.11
N ARG A 78 16.48 9.60 -6.55
CA ARG A 78 16.14 8.17 -6.61
C ARG A 78 14.71 7.86 -6.18
N PHE A 79 14.20 8.49 -5.11
CA PHE A 79 12.88 8.17 -4.58
C PHE A 79 11.79 8.74 -5.47
N LEU A 80 12.02 9.94 -6.03
CA LEU A 80 11.14 10.53 -7.03
C LEU A 80 11.09 9.68 -8.29
N LEU A 81 12.23 9.16 -8.75
CA LEU A 81 12.29 8.34 -9.97
C LEU A 81 11.49 7.04 -9.80
N TRP A 82 11.68 6.32 -8.69
CA TRP A 82 10.94 5.08 -8.43
C TRP A 82 9.45 5.33 -8.15
N ALA A 83 9.11 6.36 -7.37
CA ALA A 83 7.71 6.76 -7.14
C ALA A 83 7.03 7.14 -8.46
N GLY A 84 7.73 7.90 -9.32
CA GLY A 84 7.25 8.30 -10.64
C GLY A 84 7.12 7.11 -11.59
N LEU A 85 8.04 6.14 -11.55
CA LEU A 85 7.96 4.94 -12.39
C LEU A 85 6.78 4.06 -11.98
N TYR A 86 6.66 3.72 -10.70
CA TYR A 86 5.56 2.89 -10.21
C TYR A 86 4.21 3.59 -10.33
N GLY A 87 4.14 4.87 -9.93
CA GLY A 87 2.93 5.68 -10.04
C GLY A 87 2.55 5.98 -11.49
N GLY A 88 3.53 6.19 -12.37
CA GLY A 88 3.31 6.40 -13.80
C GLY A 88 2.79 5.15 -14.49
N VAL A 89 3.36 3.97 -14.20
CA VAL A 89 2.86 2.69 -14.70
C VAL A 89 1.44 2.41 -14.18
N ALA A 90 1.21 2.61 -12.88
CA ALA A 90 -0.13 2.47 -12.30
C ALA A 90 -1.14 3.43 -12.95
N GLY A 91 -0.76 4.69 -13.14
CA GLY A 91 -1.58 5.70 -13.80
C GLY A 91 -1.90 5.37 -15.26
N ALA A 92 -0.91 4.89 -16.02
CA ALA A 92 -1.12 4.46 -17.40
C ALA A 92 -2.11 3.29 -17.50
N ILE A 93 -1.97 2.28 -16.62
CA ILE A 93 -2.90 1.14 -16.56
C ILE A 93 -4.29 1.61 -16.13
N ALA A 94 -4.39 2.48 -15.12
CA ALA A 94 -5.64 3.04 -14.64
C ALA A 94 -6.39 3.82 -15.73
N LEU A 95 -5.69 4.67 -16.48
CA LEU A 95 -6.25 5.40 -17.62
C LEU A 95 -6.73 4.45 -18.73
N TRP A 96 -5.94 3.42 -19.04
CA TRP A 96 -6.33 2.43 -20.04
C TRP A 96 -7.60 1.66 -19.61
N LEU A 97 -7.66 1.21 -18.35
CA LEU A 97 -8.84 0.55 -17.77
C LEU A 97 -10.06 1.47 -17.78
N LEU A 98 -9.89 2.76 -17.50
CA LEU A 98 -10.98 3.73 -17.52
C LEU A 98 -11.58 3.92 -18.92
N GLN A 99 -10.79 3.80 -19.98
CA GLN A 99 -11.28 3.96 -21.35
C GLN A 99 -12.03 2.72 -21.85
N HIS A 100 -11.58 1.52 -21.46
CA HIS A 100 -12.08 0.24 -21.99
C HIS A 100 -13.20 -0.39 -21.15
N ASN A 101 -13.39 0.01 -19.89
CA ASN A 101 -14.46 -0.54 -19.07
C ASN A 101 -15.75 0.29 -19.19
N PRO A 102 -16.94 -0.36 -19.17
CA PRO A 102 -18.22 0.35 -19.12
C PRO A 102 -18.44 1.07 -17.77
N ALA A 103 -17.85 0.57 -16.68
CA ALA A 103 -17.95 1.12 -15.33
C ALA A 103 -17.04 2.35 -15.07
N LYS A 104 -16.93 3.29 -16.01
CA LYS A 104 -15.97 4.40 -15.95
C LYS A 104 -16.11 5.28 -14.71
N LEU A 105 -17.35 5.66 -14.38
CA LEU A 105 -17.63 6.55 -13.25
C LEU A 105 -17.24 5.90 -11.91
N LEU A 106 -17.49 4.60 -11.76
CA LEU A 106 -17.11 3.85 -10.56
C LEU A 106 -15.58 3.73 -10.42
N LEU A 107 -14.89 3.39 -11.51
CA LEU A 107 -13.43 3.33 -11.56
C LEU A 107 -12.81 4.69 -11.20
N LEU A 108 -13.36 5.77 -11.74
CA LEU A 108 -12.93 7.12 -11.40
C LEU A 108 -13.10 7.41 -9.90
N LEU A 109 -14.24 7.07 -9.31
CA LEU A 109 -14.47 7.24 -7.87
C LEU A 109 -13.48 6.43 -7.02
N LEU A 110 -13.20 5.18 -7.41
CA LEU A 110 -12.19 4.35 -6.74
C LEU A 110 -10.79 4.97 -6.83
N TYR A 111 -10.39 5.46 -8.01
CA TYR A 111 -9.11 6.11 -8.19
C TYR A 111 -9.00 7.42 -7.39
N VAL A 112 -10.07 8.22 -7.35
CA VAL A 112 -10.15 9.42 -6.51
C VAL A 112 -10.06 9.06 -5.03
N ALA A 113 -10.75 8.00 -4.57
CA ALA A 113 -10.69 7.54 -3.19
C ALA A 113 -9.26 7.11 -2.79
N VAL A 114 -8.57 6.35 -3.64
CA VAL A 114 -7.17 5.97 -3.43
C VAL A 114 -6.26 7.20 -3.41
N ALA A 115 -6.45 8.14 -4.33
CA ALA A 115 -5.67 9.39 -4.37
C ALA A 115 -5.88 10.25 -3.11
N ILE A 116 -7.12 10.33 -2.60
CA ILE A 116 -7.43 11.01 -1.35
C ILE A 116 -6.75 10.31 -0.18
N ALA A 117 -6.87 8.98 -0.07
CA ALA A 117 -6.24 8.22 1.01
C ALA A 117 -4.71 8.41 1.03
N LEU A 118 -4.07 8.33 -0.14
CA LEU A 118 -2.63 8.57 -0.29
C LEU A 118 -2.25 10.01 0.06
N SER A 119 -3.07 10.99 -0.31
CA SER A 119 -2.86 12.39 0.05
C SER A 119 -2.95 12.61 1.56
N ILE A 120 -3.91 11.95 2.22
CA ILE A 120 -4.06 11.98 3.68
C ILE A 120 -2.84 11.34 4.36
N ASP A 121 -2.40 10.16 3.90
CA ASP A 121 -1.21 9.50 4.47
C ASP A 121 0.00 10.43 4.33
N VAL A 122 0.28 10.96 3.13
CA VAL A 122 1.36 11.92 2.88
C VAL A 122 1.26 13.16 3.80
N ALA A 123 0.06 13.71 3.99
CA ALA A 123 -0.16 14.86 4.87
C ALA A 123 0.10 14.51 6.35
N LEU A 124 -0.25 13.31 6.79
CA LEU A 124 -0.01 12.82 8.15
C LEU A 124 1.47 12.50 8.38
N VAL A 125 2.15 11.94 7.37
CA VAL A 125 3.62 11.79 7.34
C VAL A 125 4.28 13.14 7.52
N TRP A 126 3.81 14.15 6.80
CA TRP A 126 4.34 15.52 6.88
C TRP A 126 4.19 16.10 8.28
N ARG A 127 3.05 15.85 8.94
CA ARG A 127 2.76 16.28 10.31
C ARG A 127 3.43 15.42 11.40
N ARG A 128 4.21 14.39 11.02
CA ARG A 128 4.85 13.40 11.92
C ARG A 128 3.86 12.62 12.79
N GLN A 129 2.59 12.53 12.37
CA GLN A 129 1.49 11.84 13.10
C GLN A 129 1.28 10.40 12.63
N GLN A 130 2.30 9.78 12.02
CA GLN A 130 2.17 8.46 11.39
C GLN A 130 1.78 7.30 12.31
N LYS A 131 1.95 7.46 13.64
CA LYS A 131 1.65 6.41 14.62
C LYS A 131 0.21 6.48 15.15
N ALA A 132 -0.64 7.33 14.58
CA ALA A 132 -2.03 7.37 14.97
C ALA A 132 -2.76 6.12 14.43
N ILE A 133 -3.51 5.44 15.30
CA ILE A 133 -4.37 4.29 14.93
C ILE A 133 -5.28 4.63 13.74
N ALA A 134 -5.78 5.88 13.71
CA ALA A 134 -6.59 6.37 12.59
C ALA A 134 -5.87 6.34 11.23
N ASN A 135 -4.55 6.56 11.19
CA ASN A 135 -3.80 6.49 9.93
C ASN A 135 -3.69 5.04 9.44
N GLU A 136 -3.37 4.11 10.34
CA GLU A 136 -3.32 2.69 10.02
C GLU A 136 -4.66 2.19 9.49
N LEU A 137 -5.77 2.62 10.12
CA LEU A 137 -7.12 2.32 9.69
C LEU A 137 -7.39 2.82 8.26
N ILE A 138 -7.04 4.08 7.96
CA ILE A 138 -7.22 4.65 6.62
C ILE A 138 -6.42 3.86 5.58
N THR A 139 -5.18 3.50 5.88
CA THR A 139 -4.34 2.69 4.98
C THR A 139 -4.96 1.30 4.77
N PHE A 140 -5.49 0.65 5.80
CA PHE A 140 -6.19 -0.64 5.66
C PHE A 140 -7.43 -0.53 4.77
N PHE A 141 -8.28 0.47 4.98
CA PHE A 141 -9.45 0.69 4.15
C PHE A 141 -9.09 1.03 2.70
N ALA A 142 -8.00 1.78 2.49
CA ALA A 142 -7.48 2.10 1.17
C ALA A 142 -6.98 0.84 0.44
N VAL A 143 -6.24 -0.04 1.12
CA VAL A 143 -5.80 -1.32 0.56
C VAL A 143 -6.99 -2.22 0.24
N CYS A 144 -8.02 -2.21 1.09
CA CYS A 144 -9.25 -2.97 0.85
C CYS A 144 -10.04 -2.48 -0.38
N LEU A 145 -9.78 -1.27 -0.91
CA LEU A 145 -10.34 -0.83 -2.20
C LEU A 145 -9.87 -1.70 -3.38
N ALA A 146 -8.88 -2.57 -3.19
CA ALA A 146 -8.52 -3.60 -4.17
C ALA A 146 -9.70 -4.56 -4.48
N ALA A 147 -10.56 -4.85 -3.51
CA ALA A 147 -11.74 -5.70 -3.71
C ALA A 147 -12.77 -5.06 -4.67
N PRO A 148 -13.25 -3.82 -4.44
CA PRO A 148 -14.16 -3.16 -5.36
C PRO A 148 -13.51 -2.85 -6.71
N LEU A 149 -12.20 -2.60 -6.76
CA LEU A 149 -11.47 -2.45 -8.02
C LEU A 149 -11.53 -3.74 -8.86
N ALA A 150 -11.25 -4.89 -8.26
CA ALA A 150 -11.31 -6.19 -8.94
C ALA A 150 -12.72 -6.48 -9.47
N TYR A 151 -13.75 -6.20 -8.67
CA TYR A 151 -15.14 -6.41 -9.08
C TYR A 151 -15.57 -5.43 -10.20
N ALA A 152 -15.26 -4.14 -10.06
CA ALA A 152 -15.65 -3.13 -11.04
C ALA A 152 -15.04 -3.38 -12.42
N THR A 153 -13.78 -3.87 -12.46
CA THR A 153 -13.06 -4.20 -13.69
C THR A 153 -13.50 -5.52 -14.34
N THR A 154 -14.25 -6.36 -13.63
CA THR A 154 -14.72 -7.67 -14.13
C THR A 154 -16.18 -7.69 -14.49
N ALA A 155 -17.01 -7.25 -13.54
CA ALA A 155 -18.45 -7.26 -13.69
C ALA A 155 -18.92 -6.10 -14.57
N GLY A 156 -18.19 -4.98 -14.58
CA GLY A 156 -18.54 -3.81 -15.37
C GLY A 156 -19.80 -3.08 -14.87
N GLU A 157 -20.31 -3.45 -13.69
CA GLU A 157 -21.55 -2.94 -13.11
C GLU A 157 -21.35 -2.50 -11.66
N MET A 158 -22.21 -1.57 -11.22
CA MET A 158 -22.26 -1.11 -9.83
C MET A 158 -23.31 -1.90 -9.07
N SER A 159 -22.86 -2.78 -8.18
CA SER A 159 -23.74 -3.53 -7.28
C SER A 159 -23.52 -3.11 -5.84
N TRP A 160 -24.58 -3.09 -5.04
CA TRP A 160 -24.49 -2.94 -3.58
C TRP A 160 -23.53 -3.96 -2.93
N ARG A 161 -23.39 -5.13 -3.56
CA ARG A 161 -22.44 -6.19 -3.15
C ARG A 161 -20.99 -5.67 -3.06
N VAL A 162 -20.61 -4.73 -3.91
CA VAL A 162 -19.26 -4.15 -3.98
C VAL A 162 -18.92 -3.36 -2.72
N LEU A 163 -19.87 -2.54 -2.28
CA LEU A 163 -19.72 -1.73 -1.07
C LEU A 163 -19.70 -2.63 0.17
N ALA A 164 -20.56 -3.64 0.21
CA ALA A 164 -20.59 -4.63 1.28
C ALA A 164 -19.26 -5.41 1.36
N LEU A 165 -18.69 -5.83 0.23
CA LEU A 165 -17.40 -6.51 0.18
C LEU A 165 -16.25 -5.62 0.64
N TRP A 166 -16.26 -4.35 0.26
CA TRP A 166 -15.27 -3.39 0.72
C TRP A 166 -15.34 -3.20 2.24
N MET A 167 -16.54 -2.96 2.79
CA MET A 167 -16.72 -2.82 4.24
C MET A 167 -16.36 -4.10 5.00
N MET A 168 -16.75 -5.27 4.49
CA MET A 168 -16.44 -6.55 5.14
C MET A 168 -14.94 -6.83 5.17
N ASN A 169 -14.22 -6.61 4.06
CA ASN A 169 -12.76 -6.76 4.04
C ASN A 169 -12.09 -5.78 5.01
N GLY A 170 -12.50 -4.50 5.00
CA GLY A 170 -11.98 -3.49 5.92
C GLY A 170 -12.12 -3.89 7.39
N LEU A 171 -13.33 -4.33 7.79
CA LEU A 171 -13.60 -4.75 9.17
C LEU A 171 -12.85 -6.02 9.58
N VAL A 172 -12.73 -7.01 8.68
CA VAL A 172 -11.98 -8.24 8.97
C VAL A 172 -10.51 -7.91 9.20
N PHE A 173 -9.88 -7.12 8.34
CA PHE A 173 -8.47 -6.78 8.51
C PHE A 173 -8.21 -5.84 9.68
N ASP A 174 -9.12 -4.90 9.97
CA ASP A 174 -9.04 -4.06 11.16
C ASP A 174 -9.07 -4.91 12.45
N SER A 175 -10.01 -5.87 12.54
CA SER A 175 -10.09 -6.76 13.70
C SER A 175 -8.82 -7.60 13.91
N LEU A 176 -8.16 -8.02 12.82
CA LEU A 176 -6.89 -8.74 12.87
C LEU A 176 -5.74 -7.84 13.33
N ALA A 177 -5.73 -6.57 12.90
CA ALA A 177 -4.75 -5.59 13.33
C ALA A 177 -4.88 -5.26 14.83
N VAL A 178 -6.11 -5.04 15.30
CA VAL A 178 -6.41 -4.78 16.73
C VAL A 178 -5.98 -5.96 17.59
N LYS A 179 -6.34 -7.19 17.20
CA LYS A 179 -5.96 -8.40 17.95
C LYS A 179 -4.44 -8.57 18.02
N LYS A 180 -3.72 -8.23 16.95
CA LYS A 180 -2.25 -8.23 16.94
C LYS A 180 -1.67 -7.20 17.92
N LEU A 181 -2.24 -6.01 17.99
CA LEU A 181 -1.84 -4.98 18.97
C LEU A 181 -2.04 -5.46 20.40
N GLU A 182 -3.19 -6.07 20.71
CA GLU A 182 -3.44 -6.63 22.05
C GLU A 182 -2.39 -7.68 22.43
N THR A 183 -2.11 -8.65 21.55
CA THR A 183 -1.11 -9.70 21.84
C THR A 183 0.30 -9.14 22.10
N HIS A 184 0.71 -8.08 21.38
CA HIS A 184 2.00 -7.43 21.63
C HIS A 184 2.02 -6.62 22.93
N VAL A 185 0.91 -5.99 23.30
CA VAL A 185 0.79 -5.29 24.59
C VAL A 185 0.91 -6.28 25.75
N TRP A 186 0.22 -7.43 25.68
CA TRP A 186 0.29 -8.48 26.71
C TRP A 186 1.65 -9.18 26.78
N ALA A 187 2.30 -9.44 25.64
CA ALA A 187 3.65 -9.99 25.62
C ALA A 187 4.70 -9.00 26.18
N GLY A 188 4.53 -7.71 25.89
CA GLY A 188 5.41 -6.65 26.40
C GLY A 188 5.24 -6.36 27.89
N SER A 189 4.05 -6.54 28.45
CA SER A 189 3.80 -6.42 29.90
C SER A 189 4.29 -7.65 30.67
N ALA A 190 4.16 -8.86 30.12
CA ALA A 190 4.71 -10.09 30.73
C ALA A 190 6.25 -10.01 30.88
N VAL A 191 6.97 -9.62 29.81
CA VAL A 191 8.44 -9.46 29.85
C VAL A 191 8.90 -8.37 30.84
N ARG A 192 8.07 -7.34 31.06
CA ARG A 192 8.38 -6.23 31.98
C ARG A 192 8.16 -6.62 33.45
N LEU A 193 7.30 -7.60 33.73
CA LEU A 193 7.09 -8.13 35.08
C LEU A 193 8.22 -9.09 35.48
N ASP A 194 8.74 -9.90 34.55
CA ASP A 194 9.88 -10.79 34.82
C ASP A 194 11.18 -10.03 35.16
N PHE A 195 11.38 -8.84 34.59
CA PHE A 195 12.54 -7.99 34.91
C PHE A 195 12.42 -7.21 36.22
N SER A 196 11.24 -7.15 36.84
CA SER A 196 11.02 -6.43 38.11
C SER A 196 11.09 -7.34 39.34
N LEU A 197 11.26 -8.66 39.14
CA LEU A 197 11.31 -9.68 40.19
C LEU A 197 12.71 -10.31 40.38
N ASN A 198 13.73 -9.78 39.70
CA ASN A 198 15.15 -10.07 39.92
C ASN A 198 15.89 -8.83 40.40
#